data_AF-A0A7K0J6C8-F1
#
_entry.id   AF-A0A7K0J6C8-F1
#
_cell.length_a   1.000
_cell.length_b   1.000
_cell.length_c   1.000
_cell.angle_alpha   90.00
_cell.angle_beta   90.00
_cell.angle_gamma   90.00
#
_symmetry.space_group_name_H-M   'P 1'
#
loop_
_entity.id
_entity.type
_entity.pdbx_description
1 polymer ?
#
loop_
_entity_poly.entity_id
_entity_poly.type
_entity_poly.pdbx_seq_one_letter_code
_entity_poly.pdbx_strand_id
1 'polypeptide(L)'
;MTGARKAVRLDPAQASRALEESIEWERGGCATTTRRQIWVHTIDGDAMYIHVPRVAYAAAHDWTSAPGKLTRTCGRPQCVAPSHLEIIAPKAADRPPADLDRIAYLRRRGWGWRRISKDTGWSAADVAAIPHVRRIHEPLKKDAAEYIERIQ
;
A
#
# COMPACT_ATOMS: atom_id res chain seq x y z
N MET A 1 3.76 -2.59 -14.05
CA MET A 1 4.47 -2.73 -12.76
C MET A 1 3.45 -2.71 -11.62
N THR A 2 3.02 -3.88 -11.17
CA THR A 2 1.77 -4.06 -10.39
C THR A 2 2.00 -4.41 -8.91
N GLY A 3 3.24 -4.33 -8.42
CA GLY A 3 3.63 -4.81 -7.08
C GLY A 3 3.73 -3.74 -5.99
N ALA A 4 3.15 -2.55 -6.16
CA ALA A 4 3.23 -1.47 -5.15
C ALA A 4 1.95 -1.28 -4.33
N ARG A 5 0.91 -2.10 -4.54
CA ARG A 5 -0.43 -1.84 -4.01
C ARG A 5 -0.84 -2.69 -2.82
N LYS A 6 -0.16 -3.80 -2.53
CA LYS A 6 -0.49 -4.71 -1.42
C LYS A 6 0.76 -5.19 -0.72
N ALA A 7 0.64 -5.44 0.58
CA ALA A 7 1.69 -6.12 1.33
C ALA A 7 1.82 -7.56 0.81
N VAL A 8 3.05 -8.07 0.75
CA VAL A 8 3.34 -9.44 0.29
C VAL A 8 4.11 -10.16 1.39
N ARG A 9 3.64 -11.34 1.78
CA ARG A 9 4.29 -12.21 2.76
C ARG A 9 5.14 -13.25 2.03
N LEU A 10 6.43 -13.24 2.25
CA LEU A 10 7.40 -14.10 1.58
C LEU A 10 7.63 -15.37 2.39
N ASP A 11 7.94 -16.48 1.72
CA ASP A 11 8.46 -17.69 2.35
C ASP A 11 9.86 -17.38 2.93
N PRO A 12 10.03 -17.38 4.26
CA PRO A 12 11.31 -17.03 4.89
C PRO A 12 12.47 -17.92 4.48
N ALA A 13 12.23 -19.23 4.31
CA ALA A 13 13.30 -20.20 4.07
C ALA A 13 13.89 -20.02 2.66
N GLN A 14 13.03 -19.75 1.69
CA GLN A 14 13.43 -19.59 0.30
C GLN A 14 13.91 -18.16 0.01
N ALA A 15 13.25 -17.14 0.60
CA ALA A 15 13.63 -15.75 0.43
C ALA A 15 14.98 -15.41 1.10
N SER A 16 15.28 -15.97 2.28
CA SER A 16 16.57 -15.77 2.95
C SER A 16 17.73 -16.27 2.10
N ARG A 17 17.66 -17.50 1.60
CA ARG A 17 18.70 -18.08 0.74
C ARG A 17 18.91 -17.25 -0.53
N ALA A 18 17.83 -16.90 -1.23
CA ALA A 18 17.93 -16.10 -2.44
C ALA A 18 18.51 -14.70 -2.16
N LEU A 19 18.23 -14.13 -0.99
CA LEU A 19 18.76 -12.85 -0.56
C LEU A 19 20.26 -12.92 -0.24
N GLU A 20 20.68 -13.94 0.53
CA GLU A 20 22.07 -14.19 0.89
C GLU A 20 22.96 -14.37 -0.35
N GLU A 21 22.48 -15.12 -1.35
CA GLU A 21 23.17 -15.32 -2.63
C GLU A 21 23.28 -14.04 -3.47
N SER A 22 22.50 -13.01 -3.15
CA SER A 22 22.35 -11.80 -3.97
C SER A 22 22.93 -10.55 -3.32
N ILE A 23 23.41 -10.63 -2.07
CA ILE A 23 23.94 -9.49 -1.31
C ILE A 23 25.42 -9.68 -1.02
N GLU A 24 26.17 -8.60 -1.21
CA GLU A 24 27.57 -8.50 -0.81
C GLU A 24 27.71 -7.48 0.33
N TRP A 25 28.28 -7.91 1.45
CA TRP A 25 28.47 -7.06 2.63
C TRP A 25 29.77 -6.26 2.53
N GLU A 26 29.66 -4.95 2.77
CA GLU A 26 30.79 -4.04 2.83
C GLU A 26 31.23 -3.78 4.27
N ARG A 27 32.48 -3.34 4.45
CA ARG A 27 32.96 -2.82 5.73
C ARG A 27 32.15 -1.57 6.10
N GLY A 28 31.55 -1.57 7.30
CA GLY A 28 30.67 -0.48 7.78
C GLY A 28 29.17 -0.81 7.76
N GLY A 29 28.79 -2.07 7.61
CA GLY A 29 27.40 -2.52 7.77
C GLY A 29 26.47 -2.14 6.61
N CYS A 30 27.01 -1.60 5.52
CA CYS A 30 26.30 -1.48 4.26
C CYS A 30 26.39 -2.79 3.49
N ALA A 31 25.42 -3.00 2.60
CA ALA A 31 25.43 -4.13 1.69
C ALA A 31 25.02 -3.64 0.31
N THR A 32 25.60 -4.22 -0.73
CA THR A 32 25.20 -4.00 -2.13
C THR A 32 24.60 -5.28 -2.69
N THR A 33 24.07 -5.23 -3.90
CA THR A 33 23.49 -6.40 -4.55
C THR A 33 24.02 -6.56 -5.95
N THR A 34 24.28 -7.81 -6.32
CA THR A 34 24.68 -8.21 -7.68
C THR A 34 23.47 -8.29 -8.63
N ARG A 35 22.25 -8.31 -8.09
CA ARG A 35 21.00 -8.50 -8.84
C ARG A 35 19.98 -7.44 -8.50
N ARG A 36 19.29 -6.91 -9.51
CA ARG A 36 18.22 -5.93 -9.27
C ARG A 36 16.96 -6.56 -8.67
N GLN A 37 16.67 -7.81 -9.04
CA GLN A 37 15.48 -8.56 -8.64
C GLN A 37 15.86 -10.03 -8.42
N ILE A 38 15.13 -10.70 -7.52
CA ILE A 38 15.25 -12.13 -7.24
C ILE A 38 13.88 -12.79 -7.29
N TRP A 39 13.87 -14.06 -7.70
CA TRP A 39 12.68 -14.89 -7.72
C TRP A 39 12.40 -15.41 -6.31
N VAL A 40 11.23 -15.08 -5.77
CA VAL A 40 10.82 -15.46 -4.41
C VAL A 40 9.42 -16.05 -4.41
N HIS A 41 9.20 -16.95 -3.47
CA HIS A 41 7.90 -17.56 -3.20
C HIS A 41 7.20 -16.82 -2.06
N THR A 42 5.89 -16.76 -2.14
CA THR A 42 5.01 -16.27 -1.08
C THR A 42 4.53 -17.44 -0.23
N ILE A 43 4.11 -17.17 1.00
CA ILE A 43 3.52 -18.20 1.87
C ILE A 43 2.21 -18.77 1.32
N ASP A 44 1.55 -18.04 0.41
CA ASP A 44 0.26 -18.41 -0.20
C ASP A 44 0.45 -19.32 -1.43
N GLY A 45 1.69 -19.69 -1.76
CA GLY A 45 2.03 -20.59 -2.88
C GLY A 45 2.31 -19.87 -4.20
N ASP A 46 2.13 -18.55 -4.28
CA ASP A 46 2.54 -17.76 -5.46
C ASP A 46 4.06 -17.56 -5.52
N ALA A 47 4.57 -17.28 -6.72
CA ALA A 47 5.98 -16.96 -6.94
C ALA A 47 6.14 -15.76 -7.88
N MET A 48 7.12 -14.89 -7.61
CA MET A 48 7.31 -13.65 -8.37
C MET A 48 8.73 -13.07 -8.25
N TYR A 49 9.09 -12.20 -9.20
CA TYR A 49 10.29 -11.38 -9.11
C TYR A 49 10.05 -10.14 -8.23
N ILE A 50 10.86 -10.00 -7.16
CA ILE A 50 10.85 -8.84 -6.27
C ILE A 50 12.22 -8.18 -6.27
N HIS A 51 12.24 -6.84 -6.18
CA HIS A 51 13.48 -6.09 -6.02
C HIS A 51 14.23 -6.50 -4.76
N VAL A 52 15.53 -6.77 -4.88
CA VAL A 52 16.39 -7.18 -3.75
C VAL A 52 16.26 -6.25 -2.54
N PRO A 53 16.27 -4.90 -2.69
CA PRO A 53 16.03 -4.01 -1.54
C PRO A 53 14.70 -4.28 -0.82
N ARG A 54 13.63 -4.66 -1.51
CA ARG A 54 12.35 -4.97 -0.86
C ARG A 54 12.36 -6.31 -0.14
N VAL A 55 13.08 -7.30 -0.67
CA VAL A 55 13.27 -8.58 0.02
C VAL A 55 14.16 -8.38 1.26
N ALA A 56 15.21 -7.56 1.14
CA ALA A 56 16.07 -7.17 2.26
C ALA A 56 15.29 -6.44 3.36
N TYR A 57 14.42 -5.48 2.99
CA TYR A 57 13.51 -4.86 3.95
C TYR A 57 12.62 -5.92 4.62
N ALA A 58 11.98 -6.79 3.85
CA ALA A 58 11.10 -7.83 4.40
C ALA A 58 11.83 -8.74 5.41
N ALA A 59 13.11 -9.06 5.17
CA ALA A 59 13.92 -9.85 6.10
C ALA A 59 14.05 -9.24 7.50
N ALA A 60 14.00 -7.91 7.64
CA ALA A 60 13.98 -7.20 8.93
C ALA A 60 12.57 -6.94 9.48
N HIS A 61 11.53 -7.29 8.72
CA HIS A 61 10.13 -6.97 9.01
C HIS A 61 9.23 -8.22 8.84
N ASP A 62 9.57 -9.29 9.56
CA ASP A 62 8.80 -10.54 9.61
C ASP A 62 8.46 -11.13 8.23
N TRP A 63 9.42 -11.04 7.29
CA TRP A 63 9.30 -11.49 5.91
C TRP A 63 8.09 -10.89 5.17
N THR A 64 7.69 -9.69 5.56
CA THR A 64 6.56 -8.97 4.97
C THR A 64 7.03 -7.70 4.27
N SER A 65 6.87 -7.64 2.95
CA SER A 65 7.14 -6.43 2.16
C SER A 65 5.89 -5.54 2.16
N ALA A 66 5.96 -4.38 2.83
CA ALA A 66 4.89 -3.39 2.84
C ALA A 66 4.75 -2.62 1.50
N PRO A 67 3.55 -2.11 1.16
CA PRO A 67 3.40 -1.18 0.05
C PRO A 67 4.00 0.18 0.39
N GLY A 68 4.59 0.85 -0.61
CA GLY A 68 5.12 2.20 -0.46
C GLY A 68 6.48 2.44 -1.08
N LYS A 69 7.04 3.63 -0.82
CA LYS A 69 8.33 4.06 -1.35
C LYS A 69 9.42 3.57 -0.41
N LEU A 70 10.30 2.72 -0.95
CA LEU A 70 11.51 2.29 -0.25
C LEU A 70 12.52 3.43 -0.25
N THR A 71 13.06 3.71 0.94
CA THR A 71 14.04 4.74 1.24
C THR A 71 15.20 4.14 2.01
N ARG A 72 16.32 4.89 2.05
CA ARG A 72 17.58 4.43 2.64
C ARG A 72 18.02 5.43 3.70
N THR A 73 18.24 4.95 4.91
CA THR A 73 18.57 5.81 6.07
C THR A 73 20.07 6.09 6.17
N CYS A 74 20.92 5.25 5.59
CA CYS A 74 22.38 5.38 5.62
C CYS A 74 22.97 6.40 4.62
N GLY A 75 22.14 7.10 3.85
CA GLY A 75 22.59 8.08 2.84
C GLY A 75 23.26 7.49 1.59
N ARG A 76 23.52 6.18 1.53
CA ARG A 76 24.10 5.51 0.34
C ARG A 76 23.01 5.01 -0.61
N PRO A 77 22.93 5.52 -1.86
CA PRO A 77 21.85 5.16 -2.78
C PRO A 77 21.78 3.68 -3.18
N GLN A 78 22.92 2.99 -3.16
CA GLN A 78 23.04 1.59 -3.58
C GLN A 78 22.85 0.59 -2.43
N CYS A 79 22.73 1.07 -1.19
CA CYS A 79 22.68 0.20 -0.02
C CYS A 79 21.40 -0.65 -0.01
N VAL A 80 21.56 -1.92 0.32
CA VAL A 80 20.47 -2.90 0.49
C VAL A 80 20.54 -3.62 1.85
N ALA A 81 21.36 -3.14 2.78
CA ALA A 81 21.41 -3.69 4.14
C ALA A 81 20.03 -3.56 4.80
N PRO A 82 19.40 -4.64 5.29
CA PRO A 82 18.04 -4.62 5.85
C PRO A 82 17.79 -3.51 6.89
N SER A 83 18.75 -3.28 7.79
CA SER A 83 18.69 -2.25 8.84
C SER A 83 18.78 -0.80 8.34
N HIS A 84 19.16 -0.59 7.08
CA HIS A 84 19.27 0.72 6.46
C HIS A 84 18.11 1.04 5.52
N LEU A 85 17.09 0.19 5.49
CA LEU A 85 15.95 0.31 4.59
C LEU A 85 14.69 0.65 5.37
N GLU A 86 13.93 1.60 4.84
CA GLU A 86 12.65 1.99 5.40
C GLU A 86 11.64 2.15 4.27
N ILE A 87 10.42 1.61 4.45
CA ILE A 87 9.32 1.86 3.53
C ILE A 87 8.48 2.99 4.11
N ILE A 88 8.55 4.14 3.46
CA ILE A 88 7.60 5.22 3.69
C ILE A 88 6.32 4.79 2.98
N ALA A 89 5.37 4.29 3.76
CA ALA A 89 4.02 4.06 3.28
C ALA A 89 3.53 5.35 2.60
N PRO A 90 2.82 5.27 1.47
CA PRO A 90 2.15 6.45 0.97
C PRO A 90 1.32 6.97 2.14
N LYS A 91 1.51 8.24 2.53
CA LYS A 91 0.62 8.87 3.50
C LYS A 91 -0.78 8.50 3.05
N ALA A 92 -1.53 7.75 3.88
CA ALA A 92 -2.98 7.79 3.77
C ALA A 92 -3.26 9.29 3.74
N ALA A 93 -3.86 9.80 2.66
CA ALA A 93 -4.10 11.22 2.53
C ALA A 93 -4.60 11.70 3.89
N ASP A 94 -3.97 12.73 4.47
CA ASP A 94 -4.30 13.35 5.77
C ASP A 94 -5.71 13.96 5.68
N ARG A 95 -6.66 13.11 5.36
CA ARG A 95 -8.01 13.39 4.95
C ARG A 95 -8.81 13.02 6.18
N PRO A 96 -9.41 14.01 6.85
CA PRO A 96 -10.19 13.76 8.04
C PRO A 96 -11.25 12.70 7.72
N PRO A 97 -11.62 11.83 8.68
CA PRO A 97 -12.63 10.81 8.48
C PRO A 97 -13.86 11.38 7.77
N ALA A 98 -14.48 10.57 6.90
CA ALA A 98 -15.67 10.99 6.20
C ALA A 98 -16.78 11.37 7.20
N ASP A 99 -17.20 12.64 7.18
CA ASP A 99 -18.40 13.07 7.89
C ASP A 99 -19.64 12.61 7.10
N LEU A 100 -20.01 11.34 7.31
CA LEU A 100 -21.13 10.70 6.62
C LEU A 100 -22.48 11.33 6.99
N ASP A 101 -22.59 11.93 8.18
CA ASP A 101 -23.79 12.67 8.59
C ASP A 101 -23.97 13.93 7.74
N ARG A 102 -22.90 14.72 7.56
CA ARG A 102 -22.91 15.89 6.67
C ARG A 102 -23.18 15.50 5.22
N ILE A 103 -22.54 14.44 4.71
CA ILE A 103 -22.76 13.98 3.33
C ILE A 103 -24.21 13.51 3.14
N ALA A 104 -24.76 12.74 4.08
CA ALA A 104 -26.15 12.30 4.05
C ALA A 104 -27.12 13.49 4.10
N TYR A 105 -26.82 14.51 4.91
CA TYR A 105 -27.61 15.73 4.97
C TYR A 105 -27.61 16.46 3.62
N LEU A 106 -26.45 16.66 2.99
CA LEU A 106 -26.34 17.32 1.68
C LEU A 106 -27.06 16.53 0.58
N ARG A 107 -26.92 15.20 0.53
CA ARG A 107 -27.67 14.34 -0.42
C ARG A 107 -29.18 14.51 -0.24
N ARG A 108 -29.67 14.51 1.01
CA ARG A 108 -31.10 14.73 1.32
C ARG A 108 -31.61 16.11 0.91
N ARG A 109 -30.74 17.12 0.85
CA ARG A 109 -31.05 18.46 0.34
C ARG A 109 -30.94 18.58 -1.18
N GLY A 110 -30.87 17.45 -1.89
CA GLY A 110 -30.86 17.39 -3.35
C GLY A 110 -29.50 17.68 -3.99
N TRP A 111 -28.42 17.75 -3.21
CA TRP A 111 -27.09 17.95 -3.79
C TRP A 111 -26.64 16.69 -4.54
N GLY A 112 -26.16 16.88 -5.76
CA GLY A 112 -25.54 15.81 -6.55
C GLY A 112 -24.11 15.48 -6.09
N TRP A 113 -23.68 14.24 -6.33
CA TRP A 113 -22.37 13.73 -5.90
C TRP A 113 -21.17 14.58 -6.36
N ARG A 114 -21.20 15.16 -7.57
CA ARG A 114 -20.14 16.08 -8.03
C ARG A 114 -20.02 17.33 -7.16
N ARG A 115 -21.15 17.89 -6.72
CA ARG A 115 -21.17 19.10 -5.88
C ARG A 115 -20.70 18.77 -4.46
N ILE A 116 -21.15 17.64 -3.92
CA ILE A 116 -20.72 17.15 -2.60
C ILE A 116 -19.21 16.89 -2.59
N SER A 117 -18.68 16.23 -3.62
CA SER A 117 -17.25 15.97 -3.75
C SER A 117 -16.41 17.25 -3.77
N LYS A 118 -16.90 18.32 -4.41
CA LYS A 118 -16.21 19.61 -4.39
C LYS A 118 -16.24 20.29 -3.01
N ASP A 119 -17.33 20.14 -2.26
CA ASP A 119 -17.54 20.81 -0.96
C ASP A 119 -16.85 20.08 0.20
N THR A 120 -17.01 18.76 0.26
CA THR A 120 -16.51 17.93 1.37
C THR A 120 -15.19 17.26 1.04
N GLY A 121 -14.76 17.34 -0.22
CA GLY A 121 -13.75 16.49 -0.82
C GLY A 121 -14.27 15.10 -1.19
N TRP A 122 -15.36 14.58 -0.57
CA TRP A 122 -15.73 13.15 -0.59
C TRP A 122 -16.58 12.79 -1.80
N SER A 123 -16.01 11.94 -2.65
CA SER A 123 -16.67 11.46 -3.87
C SER A 123 -17.58 10.25 -3.58
N ALA A 124 -18.47 9.95 -4.52
CA ALA A 124 -19.27 8.73 -4.46
C ALA A 124 -18.40 7.47 -4.38
N ALA A 125 -17.30 7.42 -5.15
CA ALA A 125 -16.36 6.31 -5.13
C ALA A 125 -15.69 6.13 -3.76
N ASP A 126 -15.30 7.24 -3.13
CA ASP A 126 -14.71 7.20 -1.78
C ASP A 126 -15.71 6.65 -0.76
N VAL A 127 -16.97 7.10 -0.80
CA VAL A 127 -18.02 6.66 0.13
C VAL A 127 -18.41 5.19 -0.10
N ALA A 128 -18.52 4.76 -1.35
CA ALA A 128 -18.82 3.37 -1.70
C ALA A 128 -17.70 2.40 -1.25
N ALA A 129 -16.43 2.86 -1.27
CA ALA A 129 -15.27 2.07 -0.89
C ALA A 129 -15.08 1.91 0.64
N ILE A 130 -15.87 2.61 1.47
CA ILE A 130 -15.77 2.49 2.94
C ILE A 130 -16.17 1.06 3.37
N PRO A 131 -15.28 0.27 3.98
CA PRO A 131 -15.56 -1.14 4.28
C PRO A 131 -16.78 -1.34 5.17
N HIS A 132 -16.88 -0.56 6.24
CA HIS A 132 -17.96 -0.64 7.22
C HIS A 132 -18.53 0.75 7.51
N VAL A 133 -19.85 0.90 7.40
CA VAL A 133 -20.57 2.11 7.79
C VAL A 133 -21.60 1.77 8.86
N ARG A 134 -22.01 2.77 9.65
CA ARG A 134 -23.15 2.58 10.57
C ARG A 134 -24.40 2.31 9.74
N ARG A 135 -25.32 1.49 10.28
CA ARG A 135 -26.60 1.14 9.62
C ARG A 135 -27.38 2.33 9.06
N ILE A 136 -27.31 3.48 9.73
CA ILE A 136 -27.96 4.74 9.30
C ILE A 136 -27.40 5.32 7.99
N HIS A 137 -26.19 4.92 7.59
CA HIS A 137 -25.50 5.37 6.37
C HIS A 137 -25.45 4.31 5.26
N GLU A 138 -25.96 3.10 5.49
CA GLU A 138 -26.08 2.07 4.45
C GLU A 138 -26.84 2.58 3.20
N PRO A 139 -27.96 3.33 3.33
CA PRO A 139 -28.63 3.89 2.16
C PRO A 139 -27.76 4.88 1.38
N LEU A 140 -26.94 5.67 2.08
CA LEU A 140 -26.01 6.61 1.45
C LEU A 140 -24.91 5.87 0.68
N LYS A 141 -24.35 4.80 1.26
CA LYS A 141 -23.34 3.96 0.60
C LYS A 141 -23.91 3.28 -0.64
N LYS A 142 -25.15 2.77 -0.57
CA LYS A 142 -25.86 2.19 -1.72
C LYS A 142 -26.10 3.22 -2.83
N ASP A 143 -26.59 4.40 -2.48
CA ASP A 143 -26.79 5.52 -3.41
C ASP A 143 -25.49 5.94 -4.11
N ALA A 144 -24.36 5.91 -3.38
CA ALA A 144 -23.05 6.17 -3.95
C ALA A 144 -22.65 5.12 -5.00
N ALA A 145 -22.85 3.83 -4.70
CA ALA A 145 -22.58 2.72 -5.62
C ALA A 145 -23.44 2.81 -6.89
N GLU A 146 -24.75 3.00 -6.74
CA GLU A 146 -25.70 3.17 -7.85
C GLU A 146 -25.34 4.38 -8.73
N TYR A 147 -24.90 5.49 -8.11
CA TYR A 147 -24.44 6.65 -8.87
C TYR A 147 -23.22 6.32 -9.73
N ILE A 148 -22.25 5.56 -9.22
CA ILE A 148 -21.04 5.14 -9.95
C ILE A 148 -21.42 4.27 -11.15
N GLU A 149 -22.31 3.30 -10.95
CA GLU A 149 -22.80 2.42 -12.03
C GLU A 149 -23.49 3.20 -13.14
N ARG A 150 -24.23 4.27 -12.81
CA ARG A 150 -24.94 5.10 -13.79
C ARG A 150 -24.06 6.03 -14.63
N ILE A 151 -22.84 6.33 -14.17
CA ILE A 151 -21.92 7.25 -14.86
C ILE A 151 -20.76 6.52 -15.56
N GLN A 152 -20.71 5.19 -15.45
CA GLN A 152 -19.87 4.30 -16.25
C GLN A 152 -20.59 3.96 -17.56
#